data_AF-A0A2C9DXZ4-F1
#
_entry.id   AF-A0A2C9DXZ4-F1
#
_cell.length_a   1.000
_cell.length_b   1.000
_cell.length_c   1.000
_cell.angle_alpha   90.00
_cell.angle_beta   90.00
_cell.angle_gamma   90.00
#
_symmetry.space_group_name_H-M   'P 1'
#
loop_
_entity.id
_entity.type
_entity.pdbx_description
1 polymer ?
#
loop_
_entity_poly.entity_id
_entity_poly.type
_entity_poly.pdbx_seq_one_letter_code
_entity_poly.pdbx_strand_id
1 'polypeptide(L)'
;MEQIRNLIDLQIKLKPIQKAFYDAWSKTFINGIDNNKETHEQNKKIILEIYMILKVFLNKNRDIISKIPLNQVKKIANDILEKEIILEQPLVDYYYQSSSCFILIPYLIQILYQSYHLNKPIYKIMCKFIIRNNLALFKEWDLIERQTLEIIKLKTNLIEDNNKAINLFSCEQRELQHNRFVKLFNNFILVYWTKREVKYIEAIRFLMYFIWIPIIFIVLLILILGLYFGLSNSESLKSSTQFLLDLFIIN
;
A
#
# COMPACT_ATOMS: atom_id res chain seq x y z
N MET A 1 -11.95 19.94 2.46
CA MET A 1 -10.51 19.63 2.64
C MET A 1 -10.19 18.96 3.98
N GLU A 2 -10.72 19.45 5.11
CA GLU A 2 -10.49 18.84 6.43
C GLU A 2 -10.96 17.36 6.50
N GLN A 3 -12.14 17.06 5.97
CA GLN A 3 -12.65 15.68 5.88
C GLN A 3 -11.69 14.72 5.17
N ILE A 4 -11.06 15.17 4.08
CA ILE A 4 -10.07 14.38 3.34
C ILE A 4 -8.83 14.16 4.18
N ARG A 5 -8.35 15.19 4.89
CA ARG A 5 -7.19 15.09 5.78
C ARG A 5 -7.43 14.05 6.87
N ASN A 6 -8.60 14.07 7.50
CA ASN A 6 -8.96 13.10 8.53
C ASN A 6 -8.95 11.65 7.98
N LEU A 7 -9.49 11.44 6.77
CA LEU A 7 -9.45 10.13 6.11
C LEU A 7 -8.02 9.70 5.74
N ILE A 8 -7.17 10.62 5.31
CA ILE A 8 -5.75 10.36 5.04
C ILE A 8 -5.02 9.92 6.31
N ASP A 9 -5.28 10.60 7.43
CA ASP A 9 -4.66 10.28 8.72
C ASP A 9 -5.09 8.89 9.21
N LEU A 10 -6.37 8.53 9.03
CA LEU A 10 -6.85 7.17 9.30
C LEU A 10 -6.14 6.12 8.43
N GLN A 11 -5.95 6.38 7.14
CA GLN A 11 -5.23 5.44 6.26
C GLN A 11 -3.77 5.25 6.68
N ILE A 12 -3.10 6.32 7.11
CA ILE A 12 -1.72 6.27 7.60
C ILE A 12 -1.65 5.42 8.88
N LYS A 13 -2.62 5.56 9.80
CA LYS A 13 -2.73 4.71 10.99
C LYS A 13 -2.98 3.23 10.65
N LEU A 14 -3.74 2.92 9.60
CA LEU A 14 -3.99 1.53 9.17
C LEU A 14 -2.77 0.84 8.57
N LYS A 15 -1.83 1.58 7.96
CA LYS A 15 -0.65 1.01 7.29
C LYS A 15 0.19 0.05 8.17
N PRO A 16 0.65 0.43 9.38
CA PRO A 16 1.39 -0.49 10.24
C PRO A 16 0.56 -1.70 10.69
N ILE A 17 -0.77 -1.54 10.82
CA ILE A 17 -1.69 -2.63 11.18
C ILE A 17 -1.78 -3.65 10.06
N GLN A 18 -1.86 -3.19 8.81
CA GLN A 18 -1.86 -4.06 7.62
C GLN A 18 -0.57 -4.86 7.50
N LYS A 19 0.58 -4.24 7.80
CA LYS A 19 1.86 -4.97 7.84
C LYS A 19 1.88 -6.05 8.93
N ALA A 20 1.44 -5.73 10.14
CA ALA A 20 1.36 -6.70 11.22
C ALA A 20 0.39 -7.86 10.91
N PHE A 21 -0.70 -7.58 10.19
CA PHE A 21 -1.62 -8.59 9.66
C PHE A 21 -0.91 -9.55 8.71
N TYR A 22 -0.18 -9.02 7.73
CA TYR A 22 0.54 -9.80 6.72
C TYR A 22 1.60 -10.71 7.33
N ASP A 23 2.37 -10.20 8.30
CA ASP A 23 3.34 -10.99 9.04
C ASP A 23 2.67 -12.14 9.81
N ALA A 24 1.58 -11.86 10.52
CA ALA A 24 0.82 -12.85 11.28
C ALA A 24 0.15 -13.89 10.37
N TRP A 25 -0.39 -13.47 9.22
CA TRP A 25 -0.99 -14.33 8.22
C TRP A 25 0.00 -15.36 7.68
N SER A 26 1.17 -14.87 7.24
CA SER A 26 2.24 -15.74 6.72
C SER A 26 2.64 -16.79 7.76
N LYS A 27 2.84 -16.38 9.02
CA LYS A 27 3.13 -17.30 10.13
C LYS A 27 2.02 -18.32 10.36
N THR A 28 0.76 -17.92 10.35
CA THR A 28 -0.38 -18.83 10.50
C THR A 28 -0.37 -19.92 9.44
N PHE A 29 0.05 -19.65 8.19
CA PHE A 29 0.09 -20.67 7.14
C PHE A 29 1.27 -21.63 7.23
N ILE A 30 2.38 -21.23 7.85
CA ILE A 30 3.56 -22.10 8.04
C ILE A 30 3.66 -22.70 9.45
N ASN A 31 2.63 -22.55 10.29
CA ASN A 31 2.69 -22.85 11.72
C ASN A 31 3.89 -22.16 12.41
N GLY A 32 4.20 -20.92 12.05
CA GLY A 32 5.22 -20.11 12.70
C GLY A 32 4.75 -19.59 14.05
N ILE A 33 5.69 -19.26 14.95
CA ILE A 33 5.37 -18.64 16.23
C ILE A 33 5.23 -17.13 16.04
N ASP A 34 4.08 -16.56 16.42
CA ASP A 34 3.92 -15.12 16.56
C ASP A 34 3.94 -14.68 18.03
N ASN A 35 5.01 -14.00 18.43
CA ASN A 35 5.25 -13.56 19.80
C ASN A 35 4.81 -12.11 20.06
N ASN A 36 4.17 -11.45 19.09
CA ASN A 36 3.87 -10.01 19.14
C ASN A 36 2.56 -9.66 19.85
N LYS A 37 2.25 -10.33 20.98
CA LYS A 37 0.95 -10.19 21.69
C LYS A 37 0.58 -8.76 22.02
N GLU A 38 1.54 -8.01 22.53
CA GLU A 38 1.32 -6.61 22.88
C GLU A 38 0.95 -5.77 21.64
N THR A 39 1.63 -5.99 20.52
CA THR A 39 1.34 -5.31 19.24
C THR A 39 -0.08 -5.64 18.76
N HIS A 40 -0.53 -6.89 18.88
CA HIS A 40 -1.90 -7.26 18.49
C HIS A 40 -2.94 -6.59 19.38
N GLU A 41 -2.72 -6.51 20.70
CA GLU A 41 -3.64 -5.81 21.61
C GLU A 41 -3.70 -4.30 21.34
N GLN A 42 -2.56 -3.68 21.05
CA GLN A 42 -2.52 -2.28 20.61
C GLN A 42 -3.26 -2.10 19.28
N ASN A 43 -3.03 -2.97 18.30
CA ASN A 43 -3.70 -2.93 17.01
C ASN A 43 -5.23 -3.06 17.15
N LYS A 44 -5.73 -3.97 18.00
CA LYS A 44 -7.18 -4.10 18.25
C LYS A 44 -7.81 -2.78 18.67
N LYS A 45 -7.18 -2.09 19.64
CA LYS A 45 -7.66 -0.78 20.14
C LYS A 45 -7.69 0.26 19.02
N ILE A 46 -6.63 0.34 18.21
CA ILE A 46 -6.56 1.29 17.09
C ILE A 46 -7.58 0.95 16.01
N ILE A 47 -7.79 -0.33 15.69
CA ILE A 47 -8.80 -0.76 14.70
C ILE A 47 -10.20 -0.32 15.14
N LEU A 48 -10.55 -0.53 16.41
CA LEU A 48 -11.84 -0.11 16.97
C LEU A 48 -12.01 1.41 16.93
N GLU A 49 -10.98 2.17 17.30
CA GLU A 49 -10.97 3.63 17.21
C GLU A 49 -11.25 4.10 15.76
N ILE A 50 -10.51 3.54 14.80
CA ILE A 50 -10.67 3.88 13.38
C ILE A 50 -12.07 3.50 12.89
N TYR A 51 -12.59 2.34 13.27
CA TYR A 51 -13.92 1.89 12.92
C TYR A 51 -15.00 2.85 13.45
N MET A 52 -14.88 3.30 14.70
CA MET A 52 -15.79 4.29 15.30
C MET A 52 -15.73 5.63 14.57
N ILE A 53 -14.53 6.15 14.32
CA ILE A 53 -14.36 7.42 13.60
C ILE A 53 -14.98 7.32 12.19
N LEU A 54 -14.73 6.20 11.50
CA LEU A 54 -15.26 5.98 10.16
C LEU A 54 -16.78 5.82 10.17
N LYS A 55 -17.36 5.14 11.17
CA LYS A 55 -18.81 5.04 11.37
C LYS A 55 -19.45 6.42 11.56
N VAL A 56 -18.85 7.29 12.38
CA VAL A 56 -19.32 8.67 12.57
C VAL A 56 -19.21 9.46 11.26
N PHE A 57 -18.09 9.33 10.54
CA PHE A 57 -17.91 9.97 9.25
C PHE A 57 -18.98 9.55 8.23
N LEU A 58 -19.22 8.25 8.09
CA LEU A 58 -20.22 7.70 7.16
C LEU A 58 -21.63 8.14 7.52
N ASN A 59 -21.97 8.18 8.81
CA ASN A 59 -23.28 8.65 9.26
C ASN A 59 -23.52 10.13 8.93
N LYS A 60 -22.48 10.97 9.03
CA LYS A 60 -22.57 12.40 8.66
C LYS A 60 -22.60 12.63 7.15
N ASN A 61 -22.07 11.71 6.35
CA ASN A 61 -21.89 11.88 4.90
C ASN A 61 -22.53 10.72 4.12
N ARG A 62 -23.80 10.41 4.40
CA ARG A 62 -24.51 9.28 3.77
C ARG A 62 -24.61 9.41 2.25
N ASP A 63 -24.68 10.63 1.73
CA ASP A 63 -24.73 10.88 0.28
C ASP A 63 -23.47 10.36 -0.44
N ILE A 64 -22.31 10.37 0.23
CA ILE A 64 -21.05 9.84 -0.32
C ILE A 64 -21.14 8.34 -0.58
N ILE A 65 -21.84 7.59 0.27
CA ILE A 65 -21.98 6.13 0.14
C ILE A 65 -22.67 5.77 -1.17
N SER A 66 -23.70 6.53 -1.55
CA SER A 66 -24.44 6.30 -2.79
C SER A 66 -23.55 6.47 -4.04
N LYS A 67 -22.52 7.31 -3.96
CA LYS A 67 -21.56 7.65 -5.03
C LYS A 67 -20.42 6.63 -5.16
N ILE A 68 -20.29 5.68 -4.23
CA ILE A 68 -19.32 4.59 -4.35
C ILE A 68 -19.67 3.80 -5.63
N PRO A 69 -18.72 3.50 -6.52
CA PRO A 69 -19.05 2.81 -7.77
C PRO A 69 -19.35 1.32 -7.58
N LEU A 70 -18.76 0.68 -6.55
CA LEU A 70 -18.84 -0.77 -6.35
C LEU A 70 -19.81 -1.16 -5.25
N ASN A 71 -20.73 -2.06 -5.58
CA ASN A 71 -21.72 -2.57 -4.63
C ASN A 71 -21.06 -3.31 -3.45
N GLN A 72 -19.95 -4.02 -3.67
CA GLN A 72 -19.20 -4.69 -2.62
C GLN A 72 -18.58 -3.68 -1.64
N VAL A 73 -18.02 -2.58 -2.14
CA VAL A 73 -17.44 -1.51 -1.30
C VAL A 73 -18.55 -0.71 -0.60
N LYS A 74 -19.70 -0.50 -1.26
CA LYS A 74 -20.92 0.02 -0.61
C LYS A 74 -21.34 -0.87 0.55
N LYS A 75 -21.33 -2.19 0.35
CA LYS A 75 -21.65 -3.16 1.40
C LYS A 75 -20.71 -3.01 2.59
N ILE A 76 -19.41 -2.81 2.37
CA ILE A 76 -18.47 -2.51 3.48
C ILE A 76 -18.90 -1.25 4.25
N ALA A 77 -19.24 -0.16 3.54
CA ALA A 77 -19.69 1.07 4.18
C ALA A 77 -20.99 0.88 4.98
N ASN A 78 -21.96 0.17 4.41
CA ASN A 78 -23.24 -0.12 5.06
C ASN A 78 -23.06 -1.06 6.26
N ASP A 79 -22.23 -2.10 6.13
CA ASP A 79 -21.88 -2.99 7.23
C ASP A 79 -21.28 -2.20 8.40
N ILE A 80 -20.43 -1.20 8.14
CA ILE A 80 -19.85 -0.33 9.18
C ILE A 80 -20.95 0.48 9.90
N LEU A 81 -21.95 0.96 9.16
CA LEU A 81 -23.06 1.72 9.72
C LEU A 81 -24.01 0.85 10.56
N GLU A 82 -24.37 -0.32 10.04
CA GLU A 82 -25.42 -1.18 10.57
C GLU A 82 -24.93 -2.07 11.70
N LYS A 83 -23.70 -2.59 11.62
CA LYS A 83 -23.19 -3.53 12.63
C LYS A 83 -22.87 -2.82 13.94
N GLU A 84 -23.30 -3.47 15.02
CA GLU A 84 -22.86 -3.13 16.38
C GLU A 84 -21.36 -3.39 16.54
N ILE A 85 -20.74 -2.62 17.43
CA ILE A 85 -19.32 -2.77 17.72
C ILE A 85 -19.16 -3.92 18.70
N ILE A 86 -18.60 -5.02 18.21
CA ILE A 86 -18.32 -6.21 19.01
C ILE A 86 -16.91 -6.06 19.60
N LEU A 87 -16.83 -5.96 20.92
CA LEU A 87 -15.56 -5.83 21.66
C LEU A 87 -14.85 -7.18 21.86
N GLU A 88 -15.59 -8.28 21.80
CA GLU A 88 -15.06 -9.63 21.99
C GLU A 88 -15.26 -10.43 20.71
N GLN A 89 -14.30 -10.34 19.80
CA GLN A 89 -14.23 -11.14 18.58
C GLN A 89 -12.82 -11.68 18.35
N PRO A 90 -12.66 -12.76 17.56
CA PRO A 90 -11.35 -13.29 17.19
C PRO A 90 -10.42 -12.25 16.57
N LEU A 91 -9.10 -12.41 16.76
CA LEU A 91 -8.09 -11.49 16.22
C LEU A 91 -8.17 -11.36 14.68
N VAL A 92 -8.46 -12.46 13.98
CA VAL A 92 -8.65 -12.45 12.52
C VAL A 92 -9.79 -11.52 12.08
N ASP A 93 -10.86 -11.40 12.87
CA ASP A 93 -11.99 -10.54 12.54
C ASP A 93 -11.66 -9.04 12.72
N TYR A 94 -10.84 -8.70 13.71
CA TYR A 94 -10.27 -7.36 13.82
C TYR A 94 -9.45 -6.99 12.58
N TYR A 95 -8.58 -7.90 12.12
CA TYR A 95 -7.80 -7.66 10.91
C TYR A 95 -8.64 -7.61 9.63
N TYR A 96 -9.73 -8.37 9.56
CA TYR A 96 -10.69 -8.26 8.47
C TYR A 96 -11.37 -6.88 8.46
N GLN A 97 -11.77 -6.35 9.62
CA GLN A 97 -12.32 -5.00 9.74
C GLN A 97 -11.29 -3.93 9.32
N SER A 98 -10.05 -4.05 9.79
CA SER A 98 -8.94 -3.17 9.38
C SER A 98 -8.77 -3.14 7.86
N SER A 99 -8.75 -4.31 7.23
CA SER A 99 -8.60 -4.47 5.77
C SER A 99 -9.79 -3.89 5.01
N SER A 100 -11.00 -4.04 5.56
CA SER A 100 -12.22 -3.45 5.00
C SER A 100 -12.16 -1.92 5.02
N CYS A 101 -11.73 -1.32 6.14
CA CYS A 101 -11.51 0.12 6.24
C CYS A 101 -10.42 0.59 5.27
N PHE A 102 -9.32 -0.17 5.16
CA PHE A 102 -8.18 0.14 4.30
C PHE A 102 -8.57 0.18 2.82
N ILE A 103 -9.51 -0.68 2.39
CA ILE A 103 -10.07 -0.67 1.04
C ILE A 103 -11.07 0.48 0.85
N LEU A 104 -11.96 0.71 1.82
CA LEU A 104 -13.03 1.71 1.70
C LEU A 104 -12.50 3.15 1.67
N ILE A 105 -11.58 3.51 2.55
CA ILE A 105 -11.15 4.90 2.77
C ILE A 105 -10.66 5.58 1.47
N PRO A 106 -9.85 4.94 0.62
CA PRO A 106 -9.41 5.56 -0.63
C PRO A 106 -10.53 5.86 -1.62
N TYR A 107 -11.61 5.06 -1.66
CA TYR A 107 -12.81 5.39 -2.45
C TYR A 107 -13.52 6.63 -1.90
N LEU A 108 -13.64 6.74 -0.57
CA LEU A 108 -14.24 7.93 0.05
C LEU A 108 -13.41 9.19 -0.26
N ILE A 109 -12.09 9.09 -0.16
CA ILE A 109 -11.15 10.16 -0.50
C ILE A 109 -11.32 10.56 -1.99
N GLN A 110 -11.40 9.58 -2.90
CA GLN A 110 -11.60 9.86 -4.33
C GLN A 110 -12.91 10.61 -4.59
N ILE A 111 -14.03 10.13 -4.03
CA ILE A 111 -15.35 10.75 -4.22
C ILE A 111 -15.34 12.19 -3.70
N LEU A 112 -14.77 12.41 -2.51
CA LEU A 112 -14.61 13.75 -1.96
C LEU A 112 -13.79 14.63 -2.90
N TYR A 113 -12.63 14.16 -3.35
CA TYR A 113 -11.80 14.93 -4.29
C TYR A 113 -12.50 15.26 -5.60
N GLN A 114 -13.26 14.32 -6.17
CA GLN A 114 -14.05 14.55 -7.39
C GLN A 114 -15.17 15.57 -7.14
N SER A 115 -15.78 15.58 -5.96
CA SER A 115 -16.82 16.54 -5.59
C SER A 115 -16.30 17.98 -5.40
N TYR A 116 -15.03 18.14 -5.02
CA TYR A 116 -14.41 19.44 -4.76
C TYR A 116 -13.85 20.18 -6.00
N HIS A 117 -13.99 19.64 -7.23
CA HIS A 117 -13.69 20.23 -8.57
C HIS A 117 -12.84 19.26 -9.43
N LEU A 118 -13.09 19.25 -10.75
CA LEU A 118 -12.38 18.51 -11.82
C LEU A 118 -10.88 18.88 -12.00
N ASN A 119 -10.28 19.59 -11.03
CA ASN A 119 -8.94 20.12 -11.13
C ASN A 119 -7.87 19.02 -11.02
N LYS A 120 -7.11 18.83 -12.10
CA LYS A 120 -5.98 17.88 -12.19
C LYS A 120 -4.96 17.95 -11.03
N PRO A 121 -4.62 19.12 -10.45
CA PRO A 121 -3.67 19.20 -9.33
C PRO A 121 -4.15 18.44 -8.09
N ILE A 122 -5.44 18.50 -7.80
CA ILE A 122 -6.07 17.87 -6.64
C ILE A 122 -6.09 16.34 -6.83
N TYR A 123 -6.41 15.89 -8.04
CA TYR A 123 -6.34 14.47 -8.43
C TYR A 123 -4.91 13.90 -8.33
N LYS A 124 -3.88 14.69 -8.68
CA LYS A 124 -2.45 14.29 -8.52
C LYS A 124 -2.09 13.99 -7.07
N ILE A 125 -2.59 14.79 -6.12
CA ILE A 125 -2.32 14.61 -4.68
C ILE A 125 -2.93 13.30 -4.20
N MET A 126 -4.20 13.04 -4.55
CA MET A 126 -4.87 11.77 -4.27
C MET A 126 -4.07 10.57 -4.80
N CYS A 127 -3.66 10.63 -6.07
CA CYS A 127 -2.92 9.54 -6.71
C CYS A 127 -1.58 9.25 -6.01
N LYS A 128 -0.81 10.30 -5.68
CA LYS A 128 0.44 10.15 -4.92
C LYS A 128 0.21 9.52 -3.55
N PHE A 129 -0.85 9.94 -2.85
CA PHE A 129 -1.23 9.35 -1.58
C PHE A 129 -1.56 7.86 -1.72
N ILE A 130 -2.33 7.49 -2.75
CA ILE A 130 -2.69 6.09 -2.98
C ILE A 130 -1.45 5.26 -3.29
N ILE A 131 -0.55 5.74 -4.13
CA ILE A 131 0.70 5.03 -4.43
C ILE A 131 1.56 4.85 -3.17
N ARG A 132 1.71 5.90 -2.34
CA ARG A 132 2.59 5.87 -1.16
C ARG A 132 2.07 4.98 -0.02
N ASN A 133 0.75 4.93 0.16
CA ASN A 133 0.14 4.31 1.34
C ASN A 133 -0.57 3.00 1.04
N ASN A 134 -1.01 2.79 -0.20
CA ASN A 134 -1.79 1.63 -0.58
C ASN A 134 -0.94 0.66 -1.38
N LEU A 135 -0.43 1.08 -2.54
CA LEU A 135 0.11 0.16 -3.55
C LEU A 135 1.13 -0.87 -3.04
N ALA A 136 2.10 -0.45 -2.21
CA ALA A 136 3.11 -1.36 -1.68
C ALA A 136 2.49 -2.50 -0.85
N LEU A 137 1.48 -2.19 -0.04
CA LEU A 137 0.77 -3.17 0.77
C LEU A 137 -0.09 -4.13 -0.08
N PHE A 138 -0.47 -3.74 -1.30
CA PHE A 138 -1.18 -4.66 -2.20
C PHE A 138 -0.24 -5.63 -2.90
N LYS A 139 0.96 -5.18 -3.28
CA LYS A 139 1.98 -6.11 -3.76
C LYS A 139 2.37 -7.14 -2.70
N GLU A 140 2.35 -6.72 -1.44
CA GLU A 140 2.58 -7.61 -0.29
C GLU A 140 1.45 -8.63 -0.15
N TRP A 141 0.18 -8.21 -0.28
CA TRP A 141 -0.95 -9.14 -0.36
C TRP A 141 -0.82 -10.14 -1.53
N ASP A 142 -0.55 -9.68 -2.75
CA ASP A 142 -0.43 -10.55 -3.93
C ASP A 142 0.66 -11.63 -3.73
N LEU A 143 1.76 -11.27 -3.06
CA LEU A 143 2.84 -12.20 -2.73
C LEU A 143 2.37 -13.23 -1.70
N ILE A 144 1.75 -12.77 -0.61
CA ILE A 144 1.27 -13.60 0.49
C ILE A 144 0.17 -14.55 0.03
N GLU A 145 -0.75 -14.10 -0.81
CA GLU A 145 -1.82 -14.92 -1.39
C GLU A 145 -1.23 -16.07 -2.21
N ARG A 146 -0.23 -15.80 -3.06
CA ARG A 146 0.44 -16.85 -3.86
C ARG A 146 1.12 -17.89 -2.99
N GLN A 147 1.89 -17.45 -1.99
CA GLN A 147 2.55 -18.35 -1.02
C GLN A 147 1.53 -19.20 -0.27
N THR A 148 0.43 -18.58 0.14
CA THR A 148 -0.68 -19.23 0.83
C THR A 148 -1.34 -20.30 -0.04
N LEU A 149 -1.62 -19.98 -1.31
CA LEU A 149 -2.21 -20.90 -2.28
C LEU A 149 -1.34 -22.13 -2.54
N GLU A 150 -0.01 -21.96 -2.60
CA GLU A 150 0.92 -23.08 -2.74
C GLU A 150 0.85 -24.02 -1.53
N ILE A 151 0.85 -23.48 -0.32
CA ILE A 151 0.73 -24.27 0.92
C ILE A 151 -0.60 -25.04 0.95
N ILE A 152 -1.71 -24.40 0.58
CA ILE A 152 -3.03 -25.06 0.51
C ILE A 152 -3.02 -26.19 -0.53
N LYS A 153 -2.48 -25.94 -1.73
CA LYS A 153 -2.42 -26.93 -2.83
C LYS A 153 -1.56 -28.14 -2.48
N LEU A 154 -0.48 -27.94 -1.74
CA LEU A 154 0.40 -29.02 -1.30
C LEU A 154 -0.27 -29.92 -0.24
N LYS A 155 -1.48 -29.60 0.24
CA LYS A 155 -2.23 -30.33 1.28
C LYS A 155 -1.32 -30.76 2.42
N THR A 156 -0.35 -29.93 2.78
CA THR A 156 0.59 -30.27 3.85
C THR A 156 -0.23 -30.39 5.13
N ASN A 157 -0.28 -31.61 5.67
CA ASN A 157 -0.86 -31.92 6.98
C ASN A 157 -0.01 -31.23 8.05
N LEU A 158 -0.23 -29.93 8.18
CA LEU A 158 0.45 -29.08 9.13
C LEU A 158 -0.20 -29.31 10.49
N ILE A 159 0.53 -30.00 11.37
CA ILE A 159 0.10 -30.29 12.74
C ILE A 159 -0.02 -28.97 13.50
N GLU A 160 -1.19 -28.70 14.06
CA GLU A 160 -1.42 -27.52 14.87
C GLU A 160 -0.64 -27.63 16.19
N ASP A 161 0.13 -26.59 16.50
CA ASP A 161 0.93 -26.51 17.71
C ASP A 161 0.25 -25.56 18.69
N ASN A 162 -0.42 -26.13 19.68
CA ASN A 162 -1.19 -25.40 20.69
C ASN A 162 -0.32 -24.53 21.61
N ASN A 163 1.00 -24.66 21.57
CA ASN A 163 1.91 -23.84 22.38
C ASN A 163 2.26 -22.50 21.73
N LYS A 164 1.77 -22.22 20.51
CA LYS A 164 2.09 -20.97 19.81
C LYS A 164 1.24 -19.83 20.34
N ALA A 165 1.93 -18.77 20.79
CA ALA A 165 1.33 -17.69 21.56
C ALA A 165 0.17 -16.98 20.82
N ILE A 166 0.18 -16.93 19.48
CA ILE A 166 -0.88 -16.35 18.66
C ILE A 166 -0.93 -17.04 17.30
N ASN A 167 -1.96 -17.85 17.08
CA ASN A 167 -2.37 -18.27 15.75
C ASN A 167 -3.61 -17.45 15.37
N LEU A 168 -3.64 -16.82 14.18
CA LEU A 168 -4.79 -16.00 13.76
C LEU A 168 -6.07 -16.84 13.64
N PHE A 169 -5.96 -18.07 13.17
CA PHE A 169 -7.05 -19.03 12.97
C PHE A 169 -6.49 -20.46 12.87
N SER A 170 -7.34 -21.46 13.13
CA SER A 170 -6.93 -22.86 13.12
C SER A 170 -6.64 -23.40 11.72
N CYS A 171 -6.01 -24.57 11.63
CA CYS A 171 -5.74 -25.25 10.35
C CYS A 171 -7.03 -25.49 9.55
N GLU A 172 -8.12 -25.88 10.22
CA GLU A 172 -9.44 -26.14 9.60
C GLU A 172 -10.08 -24.87 9.00
N GLN A 173 -9.75 -23.70 9.56
CA GLN A 173 -10.29 -22.42 9.13
C GLN A 173 -9.51 -21.80 7.96
N ARG A 174 -8.34 -22.32 7.60
CA ARG A 174 -7.41 -21.69 6.64
C ARG A 174 -8.03 -21.41 5.28
N GLU A 175 -8.65 -22.42 4.67
CA GLU A 175 -9.26 -22.28 3.35
C GLU A 175 -10.42 -21.28 3.38
N LEU A 176 -11.25 -21.34 4.43
CA LEU A 176 -12.36 -20.42 4.62
C LEU A 176 -11.88 -18.97 4.79
N GLN A 177 -10.91 -18.72 5.66
CA GLN A 177 -10.36 -17.39 5.89
C GLN A 177 -9.62 -16.88 4.65
N HIS A 178 -8.80 -17.71 3.99
CA HIS A 178 -8.18 -17.37 2.71
C HIS A 178 -9.21 -16.88 1.70
N ASN A 179 -10.25 -17.67 1.45
CA ASN A 179 -11.31 -17.32 0.50
C ASN A 179 -12.06 -16.04 0.91
N ARG A 180 -12.25 -15.83 2.22
CA ARG A 180 -12.87 -14.62 2.76
C ARG A 180 -12.02 -13.37 2.50
N PHE A 181 -10.71 -13.43 2.74
CA PHE A 181 -9.81 -12.30 2.49
C PHE A 181 -9.55 -12.06 1.00
N VAL A 182 -9.43 -13.11 0.17
CA VAL A 182 -9.35 -12.98 -1.29
C VAL A 182 -10.58 -12.25 -1.83
N LYS A 183 -11.79 -12.63 -1.39
CA LYS A 183 -13.02 -11.92 -1.77
C LYS A 183 -13.01 -10.44 -1.37
N LEU A 184 -12.42 -10.12 -0.21
CA LEU A 184 -12.28 -8.74 0.25
C LEU A 184 -11.31 -7.96 -0.63
N PHE A 185 -10.08 -8.47 -0.81
CA PHE A 185 -9.00 -7.83 -1.58
C PHE A 185 -9.25 -7.79 -3.09
N ASN A 186 -10.11 -8.66 -3.63
CA ASN A 186 -10.59 -8.56 -5.01
C ASN A 186 -11.36 -7.26 -5.31
N ASN A 187 -11.73 -6.47 -4.29
CA ASN A 187 -12.33 -5.15 -4.43
C ASN A 187 -11.28 -4.01 -4.41
N PHE A 188 -10.02 -4.34 -4.71
CA PHE A 188 -8.92 -3.40 -4.58
C PHE A 188 -9.03 -2.20 -5.54
N ILE A 189 -8.67 -1.03 -5.01
CA ILE A 189 -8.68 0.32 -5.58
C ILE A 189 -8.27 0.37 -7.07
N LEU A 190 -7.16 -0.29 -7.46
CA LEU A 190 -6.66 -0.21 -8.83
C LEU A 190 -7.50 -0.98 -9.86
N VAL A 191 -8.18 -2.05 -9.44
CA VAL A 191 -8.90 -2.95 -10.36
C VAL A 191 -10.13 -2.27 -10.96
N TYR A 192 -10.72 -1.30 -10.26
CA TYR A 192 -12.01 -0.72 -10.62
C TYR A 192 -11.98 0.75 -11.00
N TRP A 193 -10.80 1.34 -11.08
CA TRP A 193 -10.66 2.64 -11.68
C TRP A 193 -10.73 2.58 -13.19
N THR A 194 -11.16 3.68 -13.80
CA THR A 194 -11.21 3.76 -15.25
C THR A 194 -9.81 3.59 -15.82
N LYS A 195 -9.70 3.07 -17.05
CA LYS A 195 -8.41 2.89 -17.74
C LYS A 195 -7.54 4.15 -17.75
N ARG A 196 -8.18 5.34 -17.77
CA ARG A 196 -7.48 6.64 -17.72
C ARG A 196 -6.88 6.92 -16.35
N GLU A 197 -7.63 6.67 -15.28
CA GLU A 197 -7.19 6.84 -13.90
C GLU A 197 -6.08 5.86 -13.55
N VAL A 198 -6.22 4.59 -13.93
CA VAL A 198 -5.18 3.55 -13.77
C VAL A 198 -3.89 3.99 -14.46
N LYS A 199 -3.96 4.35 -15.75
CA LYS A 199 -2.78 4.84 -16.50
C LYS A 199 -2.10 6.03 -15.82
N TYR A 200 -2.89 6.98 -15.30
CA TYR A 200 -2.35 8.14 -14.62
C TYR A 200 -1.61 7.77 -13.33
N ILE A 201 -2.15 6.82 -12.57
CA ILE A 201 -1.58 6.36 -11.31
C ILE A 201 -0.34 5.50 -11.55
N GLU A 202 -0.35 4.68 -12.59
CA GLU A 202 0.85 3.99 -13.04
C GLU A 202 1.95 4.95 -13.52
N ALA A 203 1.60 6.04 -14.20
CA ALA A 203 2.55 7.06 -14.61
C ALA A 203 3.17 7.79 -13.40
N ILE A 204 2.35 8.20 -12.41
CA ILE A 204 2.88 8.79 -11.16
C ILE A 204 3.74 7.78 -10.42
N ARG A 205 3.32 6.51 -10.38
CA ARG A 205 4.08 5.44 -9.74
C ARG A 205 5.46 5.31 -10.38
N PHE A 206 5.51 5.20 -11.70
CA PHE A 206 6.77 5.14 -12.46
C PHE A 206 7.67 6.33 -12.10
N LEU A 207 7.12 7.54 -12.15
CA LEU A 207 7.87 8.75 -11.83
C LEU A 207 8.38 8.77 -10.38
N MET A 208 7.61 8.25 -9.42
CA MET A 208 8.04 8.17 -8.01
C MET A 208 9.13 7.12 -7.79
N TYR A 209 9.04 5.95 -8.43
CA TYR A 209 10.05 4.88 -8.28
C TYR A 209 11.35 5.18 -9.03
N PHE A 210 11.27 5.85 -10.17
CA PHE A 210 12.42 6.15 -11.04
C PHE A 210 12.85 7.62 -10.97
N ILE A 211 12.45 8.36 -9.93
CA ILE A 211 12.83 9.77 -9.77
C ILE A 211 14.35 9.96 -9.65
N TRP A 212 15.06 8.91 -9.23
CA TRP A 212 16.52 8.88 -9.14
C TRP A 212 17.20 8.84 -10.52
N ILE A 213 16.55 8.31 -11.56
CA ILE A 213 17.14 8.23 -12.91
C ILE A 213 17.43 9.64 -13.48
N PRO A 214 16.46 10.59 -13.49
CA PRO A 214 16.74 11.98 -13.86
C PRO A 214 17.82 12.64 -13.00
N ILE A 215 17.85 12.36 -11.69
CA ILE A 215 18.84 12.92 -10.78
C ILE A 215 20.26 12.45 -11.17
N ILE A 216 20.43 11.15 -11.44
CA ILE A 216 21.71 10.61 -11.91
C ILE A 216 22.12 11.26 -13.23
N PHE A 217 21.19 11.44 -14.18
CA PHE A 217 21.47 12.13 -15.43
C PHE A 217 21.95 13.57 -15.23
N ILE A 218 21.31 14.33 -14.32
CA ILE A 218 21.71 15.70 -13.99
C ILE A 218 23.10 15.72 -13.36
N VAL A 219 23.38 14.82 -12.42
CA VAL A 219 24.69 14.72 -11.77
C VAL A 219 25.79 14.36 -12.77
N LEU A 220 25.54 13.39 -13.67
CA LEU A 220 26.45 13.04 -14.75
C LEU A 220 26.70 14.21 -15.70
N LEU A 221 25.65 14.95 -16.07
CA LEU A 221 25.78 16.13 -16.93
C LEU A 221 26.66 17.20 -16.28
N ILE A 222 26.46 17.47 -14.98
CA ILE A 222 27.28 18.42 -14.21
C ILE A 222 28.74 17.95 -14.15
N LEU A 223 28.99 16.66 -13.93
CA LEU A 223 30.35 16.10 -13.90
C LEU A 223 31.03 16.21 -15.27
N ILE A 224 30.33 15.86 -16.35
CA ILE A 224 30.87 15.94 -17.72
C ILE A 224 31.17 17.39 -18.09
N LEU A 225 30.24 18.31 -17.82
CA LEU A 225 30.45 19.74 -18.08
C LEU A 225 31.58 20.30 -17.20
N GLY A 226 31.64 19.91 -15.92
CA GLY A 226 32.70 20.31 -15.01
C GLY A 226 34.09 19.83 -15.44
N LEU A 227 34.19 18.58 -15.90
CA LEU A 227 35.42 18.05 -16.50
C LEU A 227 35.76 18.78 -17.80
N TYR A 228 34.79 18.99 -18.70
CA TYR A 228 35.01 19.70 -19.96
C TYR A 228 35.52 21.13 -19.73
N PHE A 229 34.88 21.91 -18.86
CA PHE A 229 35.31 23.27 -18.53
C PHE A 229 36.61 23.30 -17.72
N GLY A 230 36.85 22.31 -16.85
CA GLY A 230 38.11 22.15 -16.14
C GLY A 230 39.28 21.87 -17.08
N LEU A 231 39.08 20.99 -18.06
CA LEU A 231 40.04 20.65 -19.11
C LEU A 231 40.26 21.81 -20.08
N SER A 232 39.22 22.57 -20.44
CA SER A 232 39.34 23.71 -21.35
C SER A 232 40.05 24.92 -20.73
N ASN A 233 39.98 25.06 -19.40
CA ASN A 233 40.55 26.18 -18.66
C ASN A 233 41.87 25.86 -17.94
N SER A 234 42.30 24.60 -17.90
CA SER A 234 43.62 24.23 -17.38
C SER A 234 44.69 24.42 -18.47
N GLU A 235 45.51 25.46 -18.34
CA GLU A 235 46.68 25.69 -19.21
C GLU A 235 47.70 24.52 -19.15
N SER A 236 47.69 23.73 -18.08
CA SER A 236 48.61 22.60 -17.86
C SER A 236 48.28 21.34 -18.67
N LEU A 237 47.09 21.24 -19.28
CA LEU A 237 46.63 20.00 -19.93
C LEU A 237 46.69 20.04 -21.45
N LYS A 238 46.94 21.23 -22.04
CA LYS A 238 47.37 21.34 -23.44
C LYS A 238 48.67 20.57 -23.67
N SER A 239 49.56 20.43 -22.68
CA SER A 239 50.79 19.64 -22.86
C SER A 239 50.56 18.13 -22.76
N SER A 240 49.62 17.65 -21.92
CA SER A 240 49.41 16.21 -21.69
C SER A 240 48.49 15.55 -22.72
N THR A 241 47.49 16.27 -23.23
CA THR A 241 46.69 15.80 -24.38
C THR A 241 47.50 15.83 -25.67
N GLN A 242 48.37 16.82 -25.86
CA GLN A 242 49.30 16.88 -26.98
C GLN A 242 50.38 15.80 -26.87
N PHE A 243 50.91 15.52 -25.68
CA PHE A 243 51.83 14.41 -25.45
C PHE A 243 51.20 13.04 -25.75
N LEU A 244 49.93 12.82 -25.42
CA LEU A 244 49.21 11.59 -25.79
C LEU A 244 48.94 11.50 -27.30
N LEU A 245 48.60 12.62 -27.96
CA LEU A 245 48.45 12.68 -29.41
C LEU A 245 49.78 12.44 -30.14
N ASP A 246 50.89 13.00 -29.64
CA ASP A 246 52.24 12.80 -30.18
C ASP A 246 52.70 11.34 -29.99
N LEU A 247 52.30 10.67 -28.90
CA LEU A 247 52.54 9.24 -28.67
C LEU A 247 51.75 8.33 -29.64
N PHE A 248 50.62 8.79 -30.17
CA PHE A 248 49.85 8.04 -31.18
C PHE A 248 50.30 8.30 -32.62
N ILE A 249 51.06 9.37 -32.88
CA ILE A 249 51.56 9.73 -34.23
C ILE A 249 52.96 9.12 -34.51
N ILE A 250 53.65 8.57 -33.50
CA ILE A 250 54.93 7.83 -33.66
C ILE A 250 54.69 6.30 -33.70
N ASN A 251 53.70 5.87 -34.47
CA ASN A 251 53.55 4.51 -35.03
C ASN A 251 52.91 4.64 -36.41
#